data_AF-A0A1F8S1B8-F1
#
_entry.id   AF-A0A1F8S1B8-F1
#
_cell.length_a   1.000
_cell.length_b   1.000
_cell.length_c   1.000
_cell.angle_alpha   90.00
_cell.angle_beta   90.00
_cell.angle_gamma   90.00
#
_symmetry.space_group_name_H-M   'P 1'
#
loop_
_entity.id
_entity.type
_entity.pdbx_description
1 polymer ?
#
loop_
_entity_poly.entity_id
_entity_poly.type
_entity_poly.pdbx_seq_one_letter_code
_entity_poly.pdbx_strand_id
1 'polypeptide(L)'
;MTIKWVQSDPLVMNGEPFCYGSRLTVRQLLELRQNGYTLTRLINDHPELKRMGVAAAYAYAAEHRERYADFFEPDGSLAGPGLTPAEAAGLPEPYRAGGIVVEPD
;
A
#
# COMPACT_ATOMS: atom_id res chain seq x y z
N MET A 1 -12.34 -9.87 -15.60
CA MET A 1 -12.55 -9.47 -14.20
C MET A 1 -11.31 -8.75 -13.72
N THR A 2 -11.43 -7.50 -13.28
CA THR A 2 -10.32 -6.77 -12.65
C THR A 2 -10.29 -7.16 -11.17
N ILE A 3 -9.17 -7.71 -10.70
CA ILE A 3 -9.00 -8.05 -9.28
C ILE A 3 -9.01 -6.75 -8.47
N LYS A 4 -9.85 -6.66 -7.44
CA LYS A 4 -9.79 -5.57 -6.46
C LYS A 4 -8.73 -5.91 -5.42
N TRP A 5 -7.58 -5.22 -5.49
CA TRP A 5 -6.40 -5.54 -4.69
C TRP A 5 -6.48 -5.08 -3.23
N VAL A 6 -7.42 -4.20 -2.90
CA VAL A 6 -7.78 -3.85 -1.51
C VAL A 6 -9.25 -4.19 -1.30
N GLN A 7 -9.53 -4.98 -0.27
CA GLN A 7 -10.88 -5.43 0.08
C GLN A 7 -11.26 -4.91 1.46
N SER A 8 -12.56 -4.83 1.71
CA SER A 8 -13.14 -4.48 3.01
C SER A 8 -14.33 -5.40 3.24
N ASP A 9 -14.30 -6.16 4.33
CA ASP A 9 -15.37 -7.07 4.71
C ASP A 9 -15.56 -6.96 6.24
N PRO A 10 -16.76 -6.61 6.75
CA PRO A 10 -17.01 -6.50 8.19
C PRO A 10 -16.64 -7.75 9.00
N LEU A 11 -16.61 -8.92 8.37
CA LEU A 11 -16.29 -10.20 9.00
C LEU A 11 -14.79 -10.52 8.97
N VAL A 12 -13.97 -9.71 8.29
CA VAL A 12 -12.53 -9.92 8.11
C VAL A 12 -11.77 -8.71 8.62
N MET A 13 -10.74 -8.93 9.45
CA MET A 13 -9.93 -7.85 10.04
C MET A 13 -10.78 -6.73 10.68
N ASN A 14 -11.92 -7.08 11.28
CA ASN A 14 -12.88 -6.12 11.87
C ASN A 14 -13.37 -5.03 10.89
N GLY A 15 -13.48 -5.35 9.59
CA GLY A 15 -13.89 -4.39 8.57
C GLY A 15 -12.78 -3.44 8.10
N GLU A 16 -11.55 -3.60 8.58
CA GLU A 16 -10.42 -2.80 8.12
C GLU A 16 -10.02 -3.17 6.68
N PRO A 17 -9.76 -2.19 5.78
CA PRO A 17 -9.28 -2.46 4.44
C PRO A 17 -7.99 -3.28 4.45
N PHE A 18 -7.93 -4.34 3.65
CA PHE A 18 -6.81 -5.29 3.63
C PHE A 18 -6.41 -5.71 2.21
N CYS A 19 -5.15 -6.08 2.04
CA CYS A 19 -4.59 -6.47 0.75
C CYS A 19 -5.10 -7.85 0.32
N TYR A 20 -5.61 -7.95 -0.91
CA TYR A 20 -6.16 -9.17 -1.50
C TYR A 20 -5.22 -10.37 -1.35
N GLY A 21 -5.78 -11.50 -0.91
CA GLY A 21 -5.04 -12.75 -0.71
C GLY A 21 -4.24 -12.79 0.59
N SER A 22 -4.13 -11.70 1.34
CA SER A 22 -3.39 -11.62 2.60
C SER A 22 -4.27 -11.24 3.79
N ARG A 23 -3.74 -11.41 5.01
CA ARG A 23 -4.30 -10.83 6.24
C ARG A 23 -3.50 -9.60 6.71
N LEU A 24 -3.00 -8.81 5.75
CA LEU A 24 -2.31 -7.56 6.02
C LEU A 24 -3.25 -6.38 5.71
N THR A 25 -3.57 -5.59 6.73
CA THR A 25 -4.39 -4.39 6.55
C THR A 25 -3.60 -3.28 5.87
N VAL A 26 -4.28 -2.33 5.25
CA VAL A 26 -3.66 -1.13 4.67
C VAL A 26 -2.89 -0.36 5.75
N ARG A 27 -3.46 -0.22 6.95
CA ARG A 27 -2.78 0.44 8.08
C ARG A 27 -1.50 -0.27 8.49
N GLN A 28 -1.56 -1.58 8.73
CA GLN A 28 -0.36 -2.36 9.11
C GLN A 28 0.71 -2.29 8.02
N LEU A 29 0.31 -2.33 6.75
CA LEU A 29 1.23 -2.15 5.65
C LEU A 29 1.92 -0.79 5.75
N LEU A 30 1.18 0.31 5.88
CA LEU A 30 1.75 1.66 6.00
C LEU A 30 2.66 1.79 7.22
N GLU A 31 2.30 1.22 8.37
CA GLU A 31 3.13 1.18 9.58
C GLU A 31 4.46 0.46 9.33
N LEU A 32 4.43 -0.71 8.70
CA LEU A 32 5.64 -1.46 8.36
C LEU A 32 6.53 -0.64 7.42
N ARG A 33 5.92 0.02 6.42
CA ARG A 33 6.64 0.87 5.46
C ARG A 33 7.27 2.06 6.15
N GLN A 34 6.54 2.80 6.99
CA GLN A 34 7.08 3.90 7.79
C GLN A 34 8.28 3.47 8.65
N ASN A 35 8.27 2.22 9.15
CA ASN A 35 9.40 1.61 9.88
C ASN A 35 10.54 1.09 8.98
N GLY A 36 10.55 1.43 7.69
CA GLY A 36 11.62 1.11 6.74
C GLY A 36 11.54 -0.29 6.11
N TYR A 37 10.40 -0.99 6.19
CA TYR A 37 10.27 -2.28 5.52
C TYR A 37 10.30 -2.13 4.00
N THR A 38 11.19 -2.85 3.33
CA THR A 38 11.25 -2.91 1.85
C THR A 38 10.16 -3.82 1.28
N LEU A 39 9.90 -3.70 -0.03
CA LEU A 39 8.90 -4.54 -0.71
C LEU A 39 9.30 -6.02 -0.60
N THR A 40 10.58 -6.32 -0.84
CA THR A 40 11.12 -7.67 -0.72
C THR A 40 10.89 -8.24 0.67
N ARG A 41 11.14 -7.46 1.73
CA ARG A 41 10.91 -7.91 3.11
C ARG A 41 9.43 -8.18 3.37
N LEU A 42 8.54 -7.28 2.94
CA LEU A 42 7.10 -7.48 3.07
C LEU A 42 6.62 -8.76 2.39
N ILE A 43 7.07 -9.03 1.16
CA ILE A 43 6.67 -10.24 0.42
C ILE A 43 7.26 -11.50 1.05
N ASN A 44 8.49 -11.43 1.59
CA ASN A 44 9.09 -12.56 2.28
C ASN A 44 8.34 -12.92 3.57
N ASP A 45 7.94 -11.90 4.35
CA ASP A 45 7.21 -12.09 5.61
C ASP A 45 5.72 -12.41 5.36
N HIS A 46 5.17 -12.00 4.21
CA HIS A 46 3.80 -12.25 3.77
C HIS A 46 3.76 -12.81 2.33
N PRO A 47 4.03 -14.11 2.11
CA PRO A 47 4.16 -14.69 0.75
C PRO A 47 2.91 -14.58 -0.14
N GLU A 48 1.74 -14.53 0.48
CA GLU A 48 0.48 -14.29 -0.21
C GLU A 48 0.29 -12.84 -0.70
N LEU A 49 0.99 -11.87 -0.09
CA LEU A 49 0.98 -10.48 -0.53
C LEU A 49 1.61 -10.36 -1.92
N LYS A 50 0.99 -9.54 -2.77
CA LYS A 50 1.50 -9.23 -4.10
C LYS A 50 1.87 -7.77 -4.19
N ARG A 51 2.85 -7.46 -5.03
CA ARG A 51 3.26 -6.08 -5.37
C ARG A 51 2.06 -5.19 -5.75
N MET A 52 1.11 -5.73 -6.51
CA MET A 52 -0.14 -5.04 -6.84
C MET A 52 -0.98 -4.68 -5.60
N GLY A 53 -1.00 -5.55 -4.58
CA GLY A 53 -1.65 -5.30 -3.29
C GLY A 53 -0.98 -4.19 -2.50
N VAL A 54 0.35 -4.12 -2.53
CA VAL A 54 1.11 -3.02 -1.91
C VAL A 54 0.76 -1.71 -2.62
N ALA A 55 0.89 -1.66 -3.94
CA ALA A 55 0.60 -0.45 -4.72
C ALA A 55 -0.84 0.05 -4.53
N ALA A 56 -1.80 -0.89 -4.51
CA ALA A 56 -3.19 -0.57 -4.27
C ALA A 56 -3.47 -0.10 -2.84
N ALA A 57 -2.72 -0.56 -1.83
CA ALA A 57 -2.84 -0.06 -0.46
C ALA A 57 -2.44 1.42 -0.35
N TYR A 58 -1.33 1.81 -0.99
CA TYR A 58 -0.90 3.21 -1.07
C TYR A 58 -1.94 4.09 -1.80
N ALA A 59 -2.43 3.64 -2.97
CA ALA A 59 -3.46 4.37 -3.70
C ALA A 59 -4.77 4.49 -2.89
N TYR A 60 -5.19 3.41 -2.23
CA TYR A 60 -6.35 3.42 -1.35
C TYR A 60 -6.18 4.40 -0.19
N ALA A 61 -4.99 4.46 0.41
CA ALA A 61 -4.70 5.38 1.51
C ALA A 61 -4.81 6.86 1.06
N ALA A 62 -4.32 7.17 -0.13
CA ALA A 62 -4.46 8.50 -0.74
C ALA A 62 -5.93 8.88 -1.00
N GLU A 63 -6.74 7.95 -1.50
CA GLU A 63 -8.19 8.17 -1.69
C GLU A 63 -8.96 8.34 -0.36
N HIS A 64 -8.44 7.80 0.75
CA HIS A 64 -9.07 7.82 2.06
C HIS A 64 -8.21 8.58 3.08
N ARG A 65 -7.69 9.73 2.68
CA ARG A 65 -6.69 10.50 3.43
C ARG A 65 -7.08 10.76 4.89
N GLU A 66 -8.34 11.08 5.18
CA GLU A 66 -8.83 11.31 6.55
C GLU A 66 -8.59 10.09 7.47
N ARG A 67 -8.74 8.87 6.94
CA ARG A 67 -8.54 7.63 7.70
C ARG A 67 -7.06 7.34 8.00
N TYR A 68 -6.16 7.81 7.13
CA TYR A 68 -4.74 7.50 7.16
C TYR A 68 -3.87 8.75 7.37
N ALA A 69 -4.45 9.83 7.93
CA ALA A 69 -3.80 11.13 8.05
C ALA A 69 -2.42 11.06 8.74
N ASP A 70 -2.29 10.18 9.74
CA ASP A 70 -1.06 9.98 10.50
C ASP A 70 0.12 9.41 9.69
N PHE A 71 -0.14 8.90 8.48
CA PHE A 71 0.87 8.35 7.57
C PHE A 71 1.30 9.35 6.49
N PHE A 72 0.70 10.53 6.42
CA PHE A 72 1.08 11.54 5.44
C PHE A 72 2.10 12.51 6.02
N GLU A 73 3.13 12.79 5.24
CA GLU A 73 4.10 13.85 5.52
C GLU A 73 3.50 15.24 5.21
N PRO A 74 4.10 16.34 5.71
CA PRO A 74 3.60 17.69 5.47
C PRO A 74 3.51 18.09 3.99
N ASP A 75 4.33 17.48 3.13
CA ASP A 75 4.33 17.69 1.68
C ASP A 75 3.22 16.89 0.95
N GLY A 76 2.46 16.06 1.67
CA GLY A 76 1.39 15.24 1.13
C GLY A 76 1.84 13.87 0.64
N SER A 77 3.12 13.53 0.74
CA SER A 77 3.62 12.17 0.48
C SER A 77 3.24 11.19 1.59
N LEU A 78 3.29 9.89 1.31
CA LEU A 78 3.13 8.86 2.34
C LEU A 78 4.49 8.52 2.96
N ALA A 79 4.52 8.42 4.29
CA ALA A 79 5.72 8.19 5.07
C ALA A 79 6.36 6.81 4.79
N GLY A 80 7.69 6.77 4.87
CA GLY A 80 8.49 5.60 4.54
C GLY A 80 8.72 5.43 3.03
N PRO A 81 9.39 4.34 2.62
CA PRO A 81 9.66 4.09 1.22
C PRO A 81 8.35 3.83 0.48
N GLY A 82 8.15 4.45 -0.68
CA GLY A 82 7.24 3.99 -1.71
C GLY A 82 7.84 2.82 -2.50
N LEU A 83 7.20 2.40 -3.58
CA LEU A 83 7.84 1.49 -4.54
C LEU A 83 8.96 2.24 -5.28
N THR A 84 10.09 1.59 -5.48
CA THR A 84 11.13 2.14 -6.37
C THR A 84 10.57 2.27 -7.80
N PRO A 85 11.11 3.15 -8.65
CA PRO A 85 10.68 3.25 -10.05
C PRO A 85 10.75 1.91 -10.80
N ALA A 86 11.76 1.09 -10.49
CA ALA A 86 11.92 -0.25 -11.06
C ALA A 86 10.82 -1.21 -10.58
N GLU A 87 10.45 -1.17 -9.30
CA GLU A 87 9.34 -1.94 -8.77
C GLU A 87 7.99 -1.43 -9.27
N ALA A 88 7.85 -0.13 -9.57
CA ALA A 88 6.63 0.43 -10.12
C ALA A 88 6.47 0.18 -11.64
N ALA A 89 7.53 -0.30 -12.30
CA ALA A 89 7.48 -0.61 -13.72
C ALA A 89 6.37 -1.62 -14.05
N GLY A 90 5.60 -1.32 -15.09
CA GLY A 90 4.49 -2.15 -15.56
C GLY A 90 3.24 -2.13 -14.66
N LEU A 91 3.19 -1.30 -13.61
CA LEU A 91 1.95 -1.08 -12.87
C LEU A 91 0.94 -0.29 -13.73
N PRO A 92 -0.37 -0.54 -13.56
CA PRO A 92 -1.41 0.32 -14.11
C PRO A 92 -1.20 1.78 -13.72
N GLU A 93 -1.66 2.71 -14.57
CA GLU A 93 -1.59 4.16 -14.34
C GLU A 93 -2.00 4.63 -12.93
N PRO A 94 -3.13 4.18 -12.33
CA PRO A 94 -3.51 4.63 -10.98
C PRO A 94 -2.52 4.23 -9.88
N TYR A 95 -1.60 3.30 -10.15
CA TYR A 95 -0.60 2.80 -9.21
C TYR A 95 0.81 3.31 -9.51
N ARG A 96 0.94 4.38 -10.31
CA ARG A 96 2.23 5.02 -10.63
C ARG A 96 2.33 6.47 -10.12
N ALA A 97 1.49 6.85 -9.15
CA ALA A 97 1.53 8.17 -8.54
C ALA A 97 2.81 8.37 -7.71
N GLY A 98 3.64 9.35 -8.09
CA GLY A 98 4.85 9.72 -7.36
C GLY A 98 4.55 10.38 -6.00
N GLY A 99 5.41 10.15 -5.02
CA GLY A 99 5.22 10.60 -3.63
C GLY A 99 4.13 9.85 -2.86
N ILE A 100 3.30 9.07 -3.55
CA ILE A 100 2.22 8.28 -2.95
C ILE A 100 2.53 6.79 -3.09
N VAL A 101 2.61 6.27 -4.30
CA VAL A 101 2.86 4.85 -4.58
C VAL A 101 4.32 4.61 -4.94
N VAL A 102 4.90 5.53 -5.71
CA VAL A 102 6.29 5.47 -6.16
C VAL A 102 7.09 6.47 -5.33
N GLU A 103 8.28 6.08 -4.89
CA GLU A 103 9.22 7.01 -4.24
C GLU A 103 9.45 8.24 -5.14
N PRO A 104 9.52 9.45 -4.56
CA PRO A 104 9.95 10.62 -5.31
C PRO A 104 11.40 10.43 -5.79
N ASP A 105 11.70 10.90 -7.01
CA ASP A 105 13.05 10.92 -7.57
C ASP A 105 14.02 11.79 -6.75
#